data_AF-A0A7V5VVH3-F1
#
_entry.id   AF-A0A7V5VVH3-F1
#
_cell.length_a   1.000
_cell.length_b   1.000
_cell.length_c   1.000
_cell.angle_alpha   90.00
_cell.angle_beta   90.00
_cell.angle_gamma   90.00
#
_symmetry.space_group_name_H-M   'P 1'
#
loop_
_entity.id
_entity.type
_entity.pdbx_description
1 polymer ?
#
loop_
_entity_poly.entity_id
_entity_poly.type
_entity_poly.pdbx_seq_one_letter_code
_entity_poly.pdbx_strand_id
1 'polypeptide(L)'
;MAQTHIELPFTVANERGDSVRLVVGVDERATERIDTALGEWEVPPFPPPASSFYAVLLVYDSVDAEWKHTYRDFRPLPPDSTFMVEYRLRAQRGEGRQLIFRWGVPLPAGIDSAVLTDRLALWLRFDSSGQAVVENEFVSDFDLRLRVWYRRGPVGVRNEVPQLAVADRVCLYTLDGRLCWEGERLPEHLRLAPGLYVLLQRFRQQWVRRLWWQP
;
A
#
# COMPACT_ATOMS: atom_id res chain seq x y z
N MET A 1 6.23 10.74 -26.27
CA MET A 1 5.28 9.92 -25.47
C MET A 1 5.21 10.54 -24.09
N ALA A 2 4.03 10.60 -23.47
CA ALA A 2 3.91 11.13 -22.11
C ALA A 2 4.58 10.15 -21.14
N GLN A 3 5.49 10.65 -20.32
CA GLN A 3 6.21 9.85 -19.34
C GLN A 3 5.25 9.43 -18.22
N THR A 4 5.26 8.15 -17.86
CA THR A 4 4.41 7.63 -16.76
C THR A 4 5.07 7.93 -15.41
N HIS A 5 4.33 8.62 -14.55
CA HIS A 5 4.72 8.97 -13.19
C HIS A 5 3.49 8.88 -12.28
N ILE A 6 3.55 8.04 -11.25
CA ILE A 6 2.42 7.77 -10.33
C ILE A 6 2.94 7.88 -8.90
N GLU A 7 2.32 8.75 -8.10
CA GLU A 7 2.68 8.97 -6.69
C GLU A 7 1.55 8.59 -5.74
N LEU A 8 1.91 8.09 -4.56
CA LEU A 8 1.06 7.96 -3.38
C LEU A 8 1.66 8.81 -2.25
N PRO A 9 1.23 10.07 -2.10
CA PRO A 9 1.58 10.85 -0.92
C PRO A 9 0.74 10.40 0.28
N PHE A 10 1.38 10.24 1.42
CA PHE A 10 0.72 10.02 2.71
C PHE A 10 1.49 10.72 3.83
N THR A 11 0.81 10.94 4.95
CA THR A 11 1.39 11.57 6.14
C THR A 11 1.42 10.56 7.27
N VAL A 12 2.54 10.50 7.97
CA VAL A 12 2.67 9.81 9.26
C VAL A 12 2.72 10.90 10.32
N ALA A 13 1.98 10.75 11.41
CA ALA A 13 1.90 11.72 12.48
C ALA A 13 1.76 11.03 13.85
N ASN A 14 1.90 11.79 14.93
CA ASN A 14 1.44 11.41 16.26
C ASN A 14 0.30 12.33 16.72
N GLU A 15 -0.30 12.01 17.87
CA GLU A 15 -1.38 12.82 18.44
C GLU A 15 -0.90 14.13 19.10
N ARG A 16 0.42 14.31 19.22
CA ARG A 16 1.04 15.52 19.79
C ARG A 16 1.27 16.62 18.76
N GLY A 17 1.03 16.33 17.48
CA GLY A 17 1.11 17.28 16.36
C GLY A 17 2.36 17.13 15.49
N ASP A 18 3.30 16.24 15.84
CA ASP A 18 4.43 15.94 14.97
C ASP A 18 3.96 15.18 13.73
N SER A 19 4.51 15.51 12.58
CA SER A 19 4.18 14.83 11.33
C SER A 19 5.28 14.90 10.29
N VAL A 20 5.28 13.92 9.39
CA VAL A 20 6.14 13.88 8.21
C VAL A 20 5.33 13.39 7.02
N ARG A 21 5.56 14.02 5.87
CA ARG A 21 4.98 13.61 4.59
C ARG A 21 5.95 12.66 3.90
N LEU A 22 5.45 11.50 3.51
CA LEU A 22 6.16 10.50 2.73
C LEU A 22 5.51 10.34 1.36
N VAL A 23 6.30 9.98 0.37
CA VAL A 23 5.83 9.73 -0.99
C VAL A 23 6.42 8.43 -1.50
N VAL A 24 5.56 7.51 -1.94
CA VAL A 24 6.00 6.31 -2.66
C VAL A 24 5.42 6.34 -4.07
N GLY A 25 6.07 5.74 -5.05
CA GLY A 25 5.57 5.81 -6.41
C GLY A 25 6.33 4.99 -7.42
N VAL A 26 5.91 5.09 -8.67
CA VAL A 26 6.62 4.51 -9.80
C VAL A 26 6.84 5.56 -10.88
N ASP A 27 8.01 5.52 -11.51
CA ASP A 27 8.40 6.42 -12.60
C ASP A 27 9.16 5.63 -13.67
N GLU A 28 8.97 5.98 -14.94
CA GLU A 28 9.70 5.38 -16.06
C GLU A 28 11.21 5.63 -16.04
N ARG A 29 11.66 6.67 -15.32
CA ARG A 29 13.08 7.01 -15.13
C ARG A 29 13.63 6.56 -13.78
N ALA A 30 12.79 6.01 -12.90
CA ALA A 30 13.24 5.53 -11.61
C ALA A 30 14.20 4.35 -11.77
N THR A 31 15.16 4.28 -10.86
CA THR A 31 16.13 3.21 -10.70
C THR A 31 15.87 2.50 -9.37
N GLU A 32 16.67 1.47 -9.05
CA GLU A 32 16.61 0.83 -7.74
C GLU A 32 17.44 1.59 -6.67
N ARG A 33 17.82 2.85 -6.96
CA ARG A 33 18.69 3.69 -6.11
C ARG A 33 17.98 5.00 -5.78
N ILE A 34 18.66 5.83 -4.97
CA ILE A 34 18.21 7.20 -4.70
C ILE A 34 18.34 8.06 -5.97
N ASP A 35 17.21 8.45 -6.54
CA ASP A 35 17.08 9.23 -7.76
C ASP A 35 16.83 10.72 -7.45
N THR A 36 17.91 11.49 -7.34
CA THR A 36 17.84 12.94 -7.08
C THR A 36 17.04 13.72 -8.13
N ALA A 37 16.99 13.24 -9.38
CA ALA A 37 16.19 13.83 -10.46
C ALA A 37 14.67 13.67 -10.23
N LEU A 38 14.26 12.72 -9.38
CA LEU A 38 12.87 12.51 -8.94
C LEU A 38 12.60 13.14 -7.56
N GLY A 39 13.56 13.92 -7.04
CA GLY A 39 13.45 14.59 -5.75
C GLY A 39 13.67 13.65 -4.56
N GLU A 40 14.26 12.48 -4.78
CA GLU A 40 14.74 11.62 -3.71
C GLU A 40 16.05 12.16 -3.15
N TRP A 41 16.12 12.23 -1.83
CA TRP A 41 17.32 12.66 -1.14
C TRP A 41 17.54 11.73 0.02
N GLU A 42 18.78 11.26 0.12
CA GLU A 42 19.20 10.53 1.30
C GLU A 42 19.14 11.46 2.52
N VAL A 43 18.52 10.96 3.59
CA VAL A 43 18.56 11.60 4.90
C VAL A 43 19.44 10.78 5.83
N PRO A 44 20.10 11.41 6.83
CA PRO A 44 21.00 10.71 7.72
C PRO A 44 20.38 9.45 8.35
N PRO A 45 21.14 8.35 8.46
CA PRO A 45 20.62 7.06 8.90
C PRO A 45 20.28 6.99 10.40
N PHE A 46 20.52 8.06 11.16
CA PHE A 46 20.37 8.04 12.61
C PHE A 46 18.93 8.39 13.00
N PRO A 47 18.10 7.42 13.44
CA PRO A 47 16.82 7.76 14.04
C PRO A 47 17.09 8.60 15.30
N PRO A 48 16.32 9.67 15.53
CA PRO A 48 16.46 10.44 16.76
C PRO A 48 16.13 9.56 17.98
N PRO A 49 16.50 9.99 19.21
CA PRO A 49 16.20 9.23 20.43
C PRO A 49 14.74 8.76 20.48
N ALA A 50 14.46 7.63 21.12
CA ALA A 50 13.12 7.00 21.18
C ALA A 50 11.97 7.96 21.55
N SER A 51 12.27 9.06 22.27
CA SER A 51 11.33 10.12 22.64
C SER A 51 10.94 11.07 21.49
N SER A 52 11.66 11.09 20.39
CA SER A 52 11.40 11.97 19.24
C SER A 52 10.52 11.30 18.20
N PHE A 53 9.62 12.04 17.57
CA PHE A 53 8.88 11.55 16.41
C PHE A 53 9.81 11.38 15.21
N TYR A 54 9.63 10.30 14.45
CA TYR A 54 10.42 10.02 13.27
C TYR A 54 9.66 9.10 12.30
N ALA A 55 9.67 9.38 11.00
CA ALA A 55 9.31 8.36 10.01
C ALA A 55 10.03 8.59 8.67
N VAL A 56 10.48 7.50 8.04
CA VAL A 56 11.25 7.50 6.80
C VAL A 56 10.99 6.25 5.98
N LEU A 57 11.17 6.35 4.66
CA LEU A 57 11.22 5.21 3.77
C LEU A 57 12.63 4.63 3.76
N LEU A 58 12.72 3.30 3.57
CA LEU A 58 13.98 2.57 3.52
C LEU A 58 14.18 2.04 2.09
N VAL A 59 15.24 2.50 1.44
CA VAL A 59 15.66 2.05 0.10
C VAL A 59 16.94 1.25 0.25
N TYR A 60 17.00 0.05 -0.32
CA TYR A 60 18.24 -0.72 -0.35
C TYR A 60 19.04 -0.32 -1.59
N ASP A 61 20.19 0.33 -1.37
CA ASP A 61 21.13 0.63 -2.44
C ASP A 61 22.05 -0.58 -2.66
N SER A 62 21.88 -1.24 -3.80
CA SER A 62 22.62 -2.47 -4.12
C SER A 62 24.10 -2.24 -4.40
N VAL A 63 24.52 -1.02 -4.75
CA VAL A 63 25.92 -0.71 -5.05
C VAL A 63 26.71 -0.44 -3.78
N ASP A 64 26.10 0.29 -2.84
CA ASP A 64 26.72 0.58 -1.54
C ASP A 64 26.42 -0.53 -0.52
N ALA A 65 25.56 -1.49 -0.87
CA ALA A 65 25.11 -2.63 -0.07
C ALA A 65 24.51 -2.23 1.29
N GLU A 66 23.79 -1.10 1.32
CA GLU A 66 23.25 -0.51 2.54
C GLU A 66 21.81 -0.02 2.39
N TRP A 67 21.14 0.14 3.53
CA TRP A 67 19.82 0.75 3.59
C TRP A 67 19.96 2.26 3.76
N LYS A 68 19.39 3.00 2.82
CA LYS A 68 19.31 4.46 2.82
C LYS A 68 17.94 4.92 3.29
N HIS A 69 17.92 6.05 3.99
CA HIS A 69 16.69 6.68 4.43
C HIS A 69 16.29 7.79 3.47
N THR A 70 15.00 7.92 3.17
CA THR A 70 14.48 9.00 2.30
C THR A 70 13.03 9.31 2.66
N TYR A 71 12.53 10.46 2.23
CA TYR A 71 11.11 10.80 2.31
C TYR A 71 10.34 10.48 1.02
N ARG A 72 11.06 10.11 -0.05
CA ARG A 72 10.50 9.74 -1.36
C ARG A 72 11.17 8.48 -1.89
N ASP A 73 10.38 7.50 -2.32
CA ASP A 73 10.85 6.24 -2.92
C ASP A 73 10.02 5.92 -4.18
N PHE A 74 10.65 6.05 -5.32
CA PHE A 74 10.15 5.78 -6.66
C PHE A 74 10.81 4.52 -7.19
N ARG A 75 9.99 3.57 -7.64
CA ARG A 75 10.48 2.32 -8.22
C ARG A 75 10.36 2.30 -9.73
N PRO A 76 11.27 1.59 -10.41
CA PRO A 76 11.18 1.42 -11.85
C PRO A 76 9.82 0.86 -12.24
N LEU A 77 9.23 1.41 -13.28
CA LEU A 77 7.93 0.95 -13.75
C LEU A 77 8.02 -0.45 -14.36
N PRO A 78 7.33 -1.48 -13.82
CA PRO A 78 7.31 -2.80 -14.41
C PRO A 78 6.64 -2.80 -15.80
N PRO A 79 7.00 -3.75 -16.67
CA PRO A 79 6.40 -3.84 -18.01
C PRO A 79 4.91 -4.24 -17.98
N ASP A 80 4.47 -4.88 -16.88
CA ASP A 80 3.11 -5.37 -16.73
C ASP A 80 2.09 -4.22 -16.62
N SER A 81 0.87 -4.46 -17.10
CA SER A 81 -0.23 -3.49 -17.01
C SER A 81 -0.82 -3.38 -15.60
N THR A 82 -0.62 -4.39 -14.76
CA THR A 82 -0.99 -4.41 -13.34
C THR A 82 0.10 -5.09 -12.54
N PHE A 83 0.55 -4.46 -11.48
CA PHE A 83 1.67 -4.96 -10.67
C PHE A 83 1.58 -4.44 -9.24
N MET A 84 2.39 -5.02 -8.35
CA MET A 84 2.49 -4.61 -6.96
C MET A 84 3.93 -4.26 -6.63
N VAL A 85 4.13 -3.16 -5.91
CA VAL A 85 5.42 -2.74 -5.38
C VAL A 85 5.34 -2.72 -3.85
N GLU A 86 6.35 -3.30 -3.20
CA GLU A 86 6.51 -3.25 -1.74
C GLU A 86 7.56 -2.19 -1.38
N TYR A 87 7.15 -1.21 -0.59
CA TYR A 87 8.01 -0.20 0.02
C TYR A 87 8.23 -0.53 1.49
N ARG A 88 9.37 -0.11 2.03
CA ARG A 88 9.67 -0.23 3.46
C ARG A 88 9.63 1.12 4.13
N LEU A 89 9.04 1.15 5.30
CA LEU A 89 8.85 2.33 6.11
C LEU A 89 9.33 2.02 7.53
N ARG A 90 10.07 2.93 8.13
CA ARG A 90 10.33 2.94 9.56
C ARG A 90 9.61 4.12 10.20
N ALA A 91 8.89 3.89 11.28
CA ALA A 91 8.20 4.95 12.01
C ALA A 91 8.39 4.80 13.51
N GLN A 92 8.48 5.92 14.21
CA GLN A 92 8.63 6.03 15.66
C GLN A 92 7.73 7.17 16.11
N ARG A 93 6.85 6.90 17.06
CA ARG A 93 5.85 7.89 17.51
C ARG A 93 6.41 8.93 18.49
N GLY A 94 7.62 8.72 18.99
CA GLY A 94 8.22 9.55 20.03
C GLY A 94 7.53 9.37 21.38
N GLU A 95 7.39 10.46 22.14
CA GLU A 95 6.61 10.53 23.38
C GLU A 95 5.08 10.44 23.16
N GLY A 96 4.62 10.31 21.92
CA GLY A 96 3.21 10.03 21.62
C GLY A 96 2.79 8.61 22.02
N ARG A 97 1.50 8.34 21.92
CA ARG A 97 0.86 7.03 22.10
C ARG A 97 0.32 6.45 20.81
N GLN A 98 0.05 7.29 19.83
CA GLN A 98 -0.57 6.92 18.57
C GLN A 98 0.39 7.16 17.41
N LEU A 99 0.31 6.28 16.40
CA LEU A 99 0.82 6.54 15.07
C LEU A 99 -0.36 6.72 14.12
N ILE A 100 -0.46 7.89 13.50
CA ILE A 100 -1.59 8.29 12.67
C ILE A 100 -1.13 8.36 11.21
N PHE A 101 -1.76 7.56 10.36
CA PHE A 101 -1.56 7.59 8.91
C PHE A 101 -2.69 8.35 8.25
N ARG A 102 -2.37 9.22 7.29
CA ARG A 102 -3.36 9.98 6.50
C ARG A 102 -3.00 9.95 5.02
N TRP A 103 -3.99 9.79 4.15
CA TRP A 103 -3.81 9.72 2.70
C TRP A 103 -4.93 10.45 1.96
N GLY A 104 -4.69 10.76 0.68
CA GLY A 104 -5.68 11.37 -0.19
C GLY A 104 -6.81 10.40 -0.56
N VAL A 105 -8.05 10.89 -0.54
CA VAL A 105 -9.23 10.17 -1.03
C VAL A 105 -9.87 10.98 -2.16
N PRO A 106 -10.12 10.39 -3.34
CA PRO A 106 -9.77 9.01 -3.72
C PRO A 106 -8.27 8.79 -3.84
N LEU A 107 -7.84 7.52 -3.89
CA LEU A 107 -6.44 7.21 -4.21
C LEU A 107 -6.05 7.80 -5.58
N PRO A 108 -4.78 8.20 -5.76
CA PRO A 108 -4.30 8.77 -7.01
C PRO A 108 -4.53 7.87 -8.23
N ALA A 109 -4.71 8.49 -9.39
CA ALA A 109 -4.87 7.79 -10.65
C ALA A 109 -3.71 6.81 -10.89
N GLY A 110 -4.03 5.59 -11.32
CA GLY A 110 -3.04 4.52 -11.52
C GLY A 110 -2.74 3.68 -10.28
N ILE A 111 -3.38 3.97 -9.14
CA ILE A 111 -3.32 3.15 -7.91
C ILE A 111 -4.68 2.49 -7.67
N ASP A 112 -4.69 1.16 -7.61
CA ASP A 112 -5.89 0.36 -7.35
C ASP A 112 -6.14 0.19 -5.84
N SER A 113 -5.07 -0.04 -5.06
CA SER A 113 -5.14 -0.21 -3.61
C SER A 113 -3.78 -0.06 -2.95
N ALA A 114 -3.77 0.22 -1.64
CA ALA A 114 -2.57 0.18 -0.82
C ALA A 114 -2.86 -0.44 0.56
N VAL A 115 -1.91 -1.22 1.06
CA VAL A 115 -1.99 -1.91 2.36
C VAL A 115 -0.67 -1.80 3.09
N LEU A 116 -0.73 -1.36 4.34
CA LEU A 116 0.38 -1.25 5.26
C LEU A 116 0.32 -2.39 6.27
N THR A 117 1.45 -3.08 6.45
CA THR A 117 1.56 -4.22 7.37
C THR A 117 2.82 -4.13 8.19
N ASP A 118 2.83 -4.71 9.40
CA ASP A 118 4.05 -4.90 10.19
C ASP A 118 4.38 -6.40 10.36
N ARG A 119 5.33 -6.73 11.24
CA ARG A 119 5.68 -8.11 11.60
C ARG A 119 4.81 -8.71 12.72
N LEU A 120 4.04 -7.89 13.43
CA LEU A 120 3.29 -8.22 14.65
C LEU A 120 1.77 -8.25 14.43
N ALA A 121 1.33 -8.31 13.17
CA ALA A 121 -0.07 -8.41 12.71
C ALA A 121 -0.85 -7.09 12.55
N LEU A 122 -0.19 -5.93 12.50
CA LEU A 122 -0.79 -4.72 11.96
C LEU A 122 -1.20 -4.95 10.50
N TRP A 123 -2.43 -4.59 10.18
CA TRP A 123 -2.97 -4.61 8.83
C TRP A 123 -3.88 -3.41 8.61
N LEU A 124 -3.41 -2.44 7.82
CA LEU A 124 -4.07 -1.17 7.58
C LEU A 124 -4.26 -0.97 6.09
N ARG A 125 -5.52 -0.82 5.65
CA ARG A 125 -5.86 -0.55 4.25
C ARG A 125 -6.06 0.95 4.04
N PHE A 126 -5.52 1.47 2.95
CA PHE A 126 -5.80 2.83 2.53
C PHE A 126 -7.18 2.81 1.84
N ASP A 127 -8.21 3.21 2.57
CA ASP A 127 -9.61 3.17 2.15
C ASP A 127 -10.23 4.58 2.08
N SER A 128 -11.55 4.67 2.00
CA SER A 128 -12.28 5.93 1.88
C SER A 128 -12.29 6.78 3.16
N SER A 129 -11.81 6.27 4.29
CA SER A 129 -11.69 7.06 5.53
C SER A 129 -10.62 8.15 5.45
N GLY A 130 -9.62 7.97 4.58
CA GLY A 130 -8.48 8.88 4.44
C GLY A 130 -7.52 8.90 5.63
N GLN A 131 -7.75 8.06 6.64
CA GLN A 131 -6.89 7.97 7.81
C GLN A 131 -7.02 6.65 8.56
N ALA A 132 -5.97 6.29 9.29
CA ALA A 132 -6.00 5.21 10.25
C ALA A 132 -5.07 5.49 11.43
N VAL A 133 -5.50 5.06 12.61
CA VAL A 133 -4.79 5.27 13.89
C VAL A 133 -4.32 3.92 14.39
N VAL A 134 -3.03 3.83 14.72
CA VAL A 134 -2.42 2.67 15.35
C VAL A 134 -2.12 3.02 16.80
N GLU A 135 -2.80 2.32 17.71
CA GLU A 135 -2.61 2.44 19.15
C GLU A 135 -1.89 1.18 19.64
N ASN A 136 -0.61 1.31 20.03
CA ASN A 136 0.12 0.21 20.64
C ASN A 136 1.18 0.74 21.61
N GLU A 137 0.79 1.03 22.84
CA GLU A 137 1.64 1.64 23.87
C GLU A 137 2.95 0.90 24.16
N PHE A 138 3.05 -0.38 23.81
CA PHE A 138 4.25 -1.21 24.05
C PHE A 138 5.26 -1.21 22.91
N VAL A 139 4.92 -0.66 21.74
CA VAL A 139 5.79 -0.64 20.56
C VAL A 139 6.09 0.80 20.15
N SER A 140 7.27 1.32 20.48
CA SER A 140 7.66 2.69 20.09
C SER A 140 8.07 2.81 18.63
N ASP A 141 8.59 1.71 18.07
CA ASP A 141 9.25 1.65 16.76
C ASP A 141 8.56 0.62 15.87
N PHE A 142 8.25 1.01 14.64
CA PHE A 142 7.50 0.23 13.68
C PHE A 142 8.32 0.01 12.41
N ASP A 143 8.61 -1.27 12.11
CA ASP A 143 9.12 -1.71 10.82
C ASP A 143 7.95 -2.14 9.94
N LEU A 144 7.61 -1.30 8.97
CA LEU A 144 6.39 -1.39 8.18
C LEU A 144 6.69 -1.72 6.72
N ARG A 145 5.78 -2.46 6.10
CA ARG A 145 5.77 -2.79 4.68
C ARG A 145 4.51 -2.25 4.05
N LEU A 146 4.66 -1.32 3.11
CA LEU A 146 3.57 -0.74 2.33
C LEU A 146 3.54 -1.42 0.97
N ARG A 147 2.47 -2.16 0.67
CA ARG A 147 2.24 -2.75 -0.65
C ARG A 147 1.26 -1.88 -1.41
N VAL A 148 1.63 -1.47 -2.61
CA VAL A 148 0.80 -0.64 -3.49
C VAL A 148 0.57 -1.39 -4.79
N TRP A 149 -0.70 -1.54 -5.16
CA TRP A 149 -1.12 -2.16 -6.41
C TRP A 149 -1.41 -1.07 -7.43
N TYR A 150 -0.72 -1.15 -8.57
CA TYR A 150 -0.79 -0.17 -9.64
C TYR A 150 -1.48 -0.73 -10.89
N ARG A 151 -2.00 0.18 -11.70
CA ARG A 151 -2.52 -0.12 -13.03
C ARG A 151 -2.01 0.91 -14.04
N ARG A 152 -1.34 0.43 -15.09
CA ARG A 152 -0.85 1.24 -16.22
C ARG A 152 -1.96 1.42 -17.26
N GLY A 153 -2.27 2.66 -17.59
CA GLY A 153 -3.22 3.02 -18.66
C GLY A 153 -3.95 4.32 -18.35
N PRO A 154 -4.49 5.02 -19.37
CA PRO A 154 -5.33 6.17 -19.11
C PRO A 154 -6.45 5.74 -18.17
N VAL A 155 -6.72 6.52 -17.13
CA VAL A 155 -8.03 6.54 -16.47
C VAL A 155 -9.02 7.14 -17.47
N GLY A 156 -9.20 6.46 -18.60
CA GLY A 156 -10.45 6.51 -19.30
C GLY A 156 -11.42 5.94 -18.30
N VAL A 157 -12.20 6.82 -17.70
CA VAL A 157 -13.49 6.45 -17.15
C VAL A 157 -14.22 5.76 -18.30
N ARG A 158 -14.06 4.44 -18.40
CA ARG A 158 -15.11 3.62 -18.98
C ARG A 158 -16.24 3.76 -17.98
N ASN A 159 -17.05 4.81 -18.20
CA ASN A 159 -18.43 4.91 -17.72
C ASN A 159 -19.32 3.88 -18.44
N GLU A 160 -18.73 2.90 -19.13
CA GLU A 160 -19.28 1.57 -19.07
C GLU A 160 -19.13 1.12 -17.62
N VAL A 161 -20.16 1.38 -16.80
CA VAL A 161 -20.58 0.34 -15.85
C VAL A 161 -20.53 -0.92 -16.70
N PRO A 162 -19.57 -1.85 -16.50
CA PRO A 162 -19.67 -3.11 -17.19
C PRO A 162 -21.04 -3.59 -16.74
N GLN A 163 -21.99 -3.77 -17.68
CA GLN A 163 -23.15 -4.60 -17.39
C GLN A 163 -22.55 -5.80 -16.69
N LEU A 164 -22.80 -5.93 -15.38
CA LEU A 164 -21.97 -6.76 -14.49
C LEU A 164 -21.71 -8.04 -15.26
N ALA A 165 -20.48 -8.22 -15.75
CA ALA A 165 -20.12 -9.49 -16.34
C ALA A 165 -20.29 -10.43 -15.16
N VAL A 166 -21.34 -11.25 -15.19
CA VAL A 166 -21.57 -12.21 -14.12
C VAL A 166 -20.35 -13.10 -14.17
N ALA A 167 -19.61 -13.18 -13.07
CA ALA A 167 -18.45 -14.05 -13.03
C ALA A 167 -18.93 -15.48 -13.30
N ASP A 168 -18.30 -16.17 -14.23
CA ASP A 168 -18.63 -17.57 -14.53
C ASP A 168 -18.21 -18.49 -13.36
N ARG A 169 -17.37 -17.98 -12.47
CA ARG A 169 -16.96 -18.63 -11.22
C ARG A 169 -16.40 -17.61 -10.25
N VAL A 170 -16.70 -17.80 -8.97
CA VAL A 170 -16.18 -17.02 -7.87
C VAL A 170 -15.71 -18.00 -6.80
N CYS A 171 -14.50 -17.80 -6.29
CA CYS A 171 -13.91 -18.58 -5.22
C CYS A 171 -13.37 -17.62 -4.15
N LEU A 172 -13.65 -17.91 -2.89
CA LEU A 172 -13.10 -17.22 -1.74
C LEU A 172 -12.15 -18.15 -1.02
N TYR A 173 -10.95 -17.66 -0.72
CA TYR A 173 -9.96 -18.37 0.07
C TYR A 173 -9.60 -17.56 1.30
N THR A 174 -9.26 -18.24 2.39
CA THR A 174 -8.50 -17.64 3.48
C THR A 174 -7.14 -17.15 2.96
N LEU A 175 -6.47 -16.30 3.74
CA LEU A 175 -5.12 -15.83 3.38
C LEU A 175 -4.07 -16.95 3.35
N ASP A 176 -4.27 -18.03 4.11
CA ASP A 176 -3.43 -19.24 4.06
C ASP A 176 -3.80 -20.20 2.92
N GLY A 177 -4.72 -19.81 2.03
CA GLY A 177 -5.03 -20.53 0.80
C GLY A 177 -6.07 -21.64 0.92
N ARG A 178 -6.81 -21.73 2.04
CA ARG A 178 -7.92 -22.68 2.21
C ARG A 178 -9.17 -22.14 1.53
N LEU A 179 -9.85 -22.96 0.74
CA LEU A 179 -11.11 -22.58 0.10
C LEU A 179 -12.21 -22.41 1.16
N CYS A 180 -12.80 -21.23 1.22
CA CYS A 180 -13.90 -20.90 2.12
C CYS A 180 -15.27 -21.03 1.45
N TRP A 181 -15.34 -20.67 0.17
CA TRP A 181 -16.59 -20.66 -0.58
C TRP A 181 -16.33 -20.68 -2.09
N GLU A 182 -17.22 -21.31 -2.86
CA GLU A 182 -17.25 -21.22 -4.31
C GLU A 182 -18.68 -21.18 -4.87
N GLY A 183 -18.86 -20.51 -6.00
CA GLY A 183 -20.13 -20.42 -6.71
C GLY A 183 -20.08 -19.43 -7.88
N GLU A 184 -21.22 -19.14 -8.50
CA GLU A 184 -21.29 -18.20 -9.64
C GLU A 184 -21.37 -16.74 -9.19
N ARG A 185 -21.91 -16.49 -7.99
CA ARG A 185 -22.03 -15.15 -7.39
C ARG A 185 -21.95 -15.23 -5.88
N LEU A 186 -21.27 -14.26 -5.26
CA LEU A 186 -21.26 -14.14 -3.80
C LEU A 186 -22.69 -13.97 -3.27
N PRO A 187 -23.13 -14.79 -2.30
CA PRO A 187 -24.42 -14.61 -1.68
C PRO A 187 -24.44 -13.31 -0.86
N GLU A 188 -25.59 -12.66 -0.79
CA GLU A 188 -25.79 -11.44 0.01
C GLU A 188 -25.51 -11.67 1.51
N HIS A 189 -25.68 -12.91 1.96
CA HIS A 189 -25.44 -13.34 3.33
C HIS A 189 -24.47 -14.52 3.35
N LEU A 190 -23.18 -14.21 3.18
CA LEU A 190 -22.12 -15.19 3.36
C LEU A 190 -21.71 -15.26 4.84
N ARG A 191 -21.90 -16.41 5.48
CA ARG A 191 -21.47 -16.63 6.87
C ARG A 191 -20.01 -17.05 6.91
N LEU A 192 -19.12 -16.05 6.85
CA LEU A 192 -17.70 -16.22 7.13
C LEU A 192 -17.34 -15.48 8.42
N ALA A 193 -16.25 -15.89 9.06
CA ALA A 193 -15.71 -15.13 10.17
C ALA A 193 -15.32 -13.72 9.67
N PRO A 194 -15.49 -12.67 10.49
CA PRO A 194 -14.97 -11.35 10.14
C PRO A 194 -13.48 -11.44 9.80
N GLY A 195 -13.08 -10.92 8.65
CA GLY A 195 -11.74 -11.19 8.16
C GLY A 195 -11.52 -10.89 6.69
N LEU A 196 -10.26 -10.93 6.30
CA LEU A 196 -9.82 -10.73 4.92
C LEU A 196 -9.71 -12.06 4.19
N TYR A 197 -10.24 -12.09 2.97
CA TYR A 197 -10.23 -13.25 2.10
C TYR A 197 -9.66 -12.88 0.72
N VAL A 198 -9.09 -13.88 0.04
CA VAL A 198 -8.73 -13.78 -1.37
C VAL A 198 -9.93 -14.17 -2.20
N LEU A 199 -10.48 -13.20 -2.93
CA LEU A 199 -11.56 -13.40 -3.88
C LEU A 199 -10.97 -13.61 -5.29
N LEU A 200 -11.16 -14.79 -5.85
CA LEU A 200 -10.88 -15.08 -7.25
C LEU A 200 -12.20 -15.06 -8.03
N GLN A 201 -12.25 -14.29 -9.11
CA GLN A 201 -13.40 -14.22 -10.01
C GLN A 201 -12.94 -14.59 -11.42
N ARG A 202 -13.65 -15.50 -12.08
CA ARG A 202 -13.40 -15.88 -13.47
C ARG A 202 -14.40 -15.17 -14.38
N PHE A 203 -13.90 -14.45 -15.37
CA PHE A 203 -14.70 -13.82 -16.41
C PHE A 203 -14.19 -14.31 -17.76
N ARG A 204 -15.01 -14.99 -18.57
CA ARG A 204 -14.66 -15.42 -19.93
C ARG A 204 -13.28 -16.11 -19.99
N GLN A 205 -13.08 -17.08 -19.10
CA GLN A 205 -11.84 -17.86 -18.93
C GLN A 205 -10.62 -17.11 -18.34
N GLN A 206 -10.75 -15.82 -17.98
CA GLN A 206 -9.69 -15.07 -17.31
C GLN A 206 -9.95 -14.96 -15.81
N TRP A 207 -8.91 -15.16 -14.99
CA TRP A 207 -9.00 -15.04 -13.54
C TRP A 207 -8.56 -13.65 -13.06
N VAL A 208 -9.39 -13.05 -12.21
CA VAL A 208 -9.12 -11.78 -11.53
C VAL A 208 -9.06 -12.06 -10.04
N ARG A 209 -7.97 -11.64 -9.40
CA ARG A 209 -7.76 -11.76 -7.96
C ARG A 209 -8.03 -10.42 -7.28
N ARG A 210 -8.78 -10.44 -6.18
CA ARG A 210 -9.10 -9.28 -5.34
C ARG A 210 -9.00 -9.67 -3.86
N LEU A 211 -8.83 -8.67 -3.00
CA LEU A 211 -9.02 -8.83 -1.57
C LEU A 211 -10.47 -8.45 -1.24
N TRP A 212 -11.14 -9.29 -0.46
CA TRP A 212 -12.53 -9.12 -0.06
C TRP A 212 -12.63 -9.21 1.46
N TRP A 213 -13.34 -8.26 2.05
CA TRP A 213 -13.51 -8.14 3.49
C TRP A 213 -14.92 -8.58 3.88
N GLN A 214 -15.01 -9.51 4.83
CA GLN A 214 -16.24 -9.84 5.52
C GLN A 214 -16.29 -9.01 6.81
N PRO A 215 -17.27 -8.10 6.97
CA PRO A 215 -17.48 -7.39 8.23
C PRO A 215 -17.94 -8.33 9.35
#